data_AF-A0A351WVF6-F1
#
_entry.id   AF-A0A351WVF6-F1
#
_cell.length_a   1.000
_cell.length_b   1.000
_cell.length_c   1.000
_cell.angle_alpha   90.00
_cell.angle_beta   90.00
_cell.angle_gamma   90.00
#
_symmetry.space_group_name_H-M   'P 1'
#
loop_
_entity.id
_entity.type
_entity.pdbx_description
1 polymer ?
#
loop_
_entity_poly.entity_id
_entity_poly.type
_entity_poly.pdbx_seq_one_letter_code
_entity_poly.pdbx_strand_id
1 'polypeptide(L)'
;MFELFEKAVLTALGAVALTQKKGEEMVQEMKSRYKISEEEGKAFLEKIQELARTGQQRSAEMAEAEIKKALDRMGMVSREEFDRLERRVKALEALQAEDVEPGTEC
;
A
#
# COMPACT_ATOMS: atom_id res chain seq x y z
N MET A 1 11.74 -26.11 19.95
CA MET A 1 12.92 -25.59 19.22
C MET A 1 12.58 -25.08 17.83
N PHE A 2 11.73 -25.78 17.07
CA PHE A 2 11.28 -25.34 15.75
C PHE A 2 10.66 -23.93 15.73
N GLU A 3 9.79 -23.60 16.71
CA GLU A 3 9.17 -22.27 16.79
C GLU A 3 10.17 -21.09 16.96
N LEU A 4 11.28 -21.31 17.67
CA LEU A 4 12.32 -20.28 17.86
C LEU A 4 13.07 -20.04 16.55
N PHE A 5 13.33 -21.11 15.79
CA PHE A 5 13.91 -21.02 14.46
C PHE A 5 12.95 -20.35 13.47
N GLU A 6 11.68 -20.74 13.47
CA GLU A 6 10.62 -20.09 12.69
C GLU A 6 10.58 -18.58 12.94
N LYS A 7 10.59 -18.15 14.22
CA LYS A 7 10.63 -16.71 14.56
C LYS A 7 11.93 -16.03 14.11
N ALA A 8 13.08 -16.68 14.26
CA ALA A 8 14.36 -16.12 13.82
C ALA A 8 14.39 -15.92 12.30
N VAL A 9 13.89 -16.90 11.54
CA VAL A 9 13.79 -16.83 10.09
C VAL A 9 12.78 -15.78 9.65
N LEU A 10 11.59 -15.73 10.26
CA LEU A 10 10.58 -14.70 9.97
C LEU A 10 11.09 -13.28 10.25
N THR A 11 11.95 -13.11 11.25
CA THR A 11 12.58 -11.82 11.56
C THR A 11 13.68 -11.48 10.54
N ALA A 12 14.48 -12.46 10.13
CA ALA A 12 15.49 -12.30 9.07
C ALA A 12 14.85 -12.03 7.69
N LEU A 13 13.67 -12.60 7.43
CA LEU A 13 12.85 -12.39 6.24
C LEU A 13 12.48 -10.92 6.05
N GLY A 14 12.28 -10.16 7.12
CA GLY A 14 12.00 -8.73 7.02
C GLY A 14 13.12 -7.96 6.30
N ALA A 15 14.36 -8.46 6.35
CA ALA A 15 15.52 -7.89 5.66
C ALA A 15 15.77 -8.48 4.26
N VAL A 16 15.14 -9.61 3.91
CA VAL A 16 15.35 -10.33 2.64
C VAL A 16 13.99 -10.57 1.96
N ALA A 17 13.72 -9.84 0.88
CA ALA A 17 12.48 -9.98 0.11
C ALA A 17 12.21 -11.46 -0.24
N LEU A 18 11.15 -12.03 0.34
CA LEU A 18 10.82 -13.44 0.14
C LEU A 18 10.17 -13.65 -1.23
N THR A 19 10.70 -14.58 -2.02
CA THR A 19 10.10 -15.02 -3.28
C THR A 19 9.58 -16.45 -3.13
N GLN A 20 8.56 -16.85 -3.91
CA GLN A 20 8.00 -18.22 -3.87
C GLN A 20 9.11 -19.28 -4.01
N LYS A 21 10.00 -19.10 -4.99
CA LYS A 21 11.14 -20.00 -5.22
C LYS A 21 12.07 -20.11 -4.00
N LYS A 22 12.35 -18.99 -3.32
CA LYS A 22 13.21 -18.99 -2.13
C LYS A 22 12.55 -19.66 -0.93
N GLY A 23 11.23 -19.51 -0.78
CA GLY A 23 10.46 -20.22 0.25
C GLY A 23 10.47 -21.73 0.05
N GLU A 24 10.31 -22.19 -1.19
CA GLU A 24 10.37 -23.62 -1.54
C GLU A 24 11.75 -24.23 -1.31
N GLU A 25 12.82 -23.54 -1.74
CA GLU A 25 14.22 -23.94 -1.49
C GLU A 25 14.50 -24.07 0.02
N MET A 26 14.02 -23.13 0.82
CA MET A 26 14.26 -23.10 2.26
C MET A 26 13.53 -24.25 2.98
N VAL A 27 12.31 -24.59 2.56
CA VAL A 27 11.59 -25.76 3.11
C VAL A 27 12.26 -27.08 2.72
N GLN A 28 12.82 -27.18 1.51
CA GLN A 28 13.62 -28.35 1.12
C GLN A 28 14.92 -28.48 1.93
N GLU A 29 15.63 -27.38 2.18
CA GLU A 29 16.79 -27.40 3.08
C GLU A 29 16.41 -27.78 4.51
N MET A 30 15.24 -27.32 4.98
CA MET A 30 14.72 -27.64 6.30
C MET A 30 14.34 -29.12 6.42
N LYS A 31 13.71 -29.74 5.41
CA LYS A 31 13.41 -31.19 5.41
C LYS A 31 14.66 -32.06 5.35
N SER A 32 15.70 -31.62 4.62
CA SER A 32 16.90 -32.42 4.39
C SER A 32 17.95 -32.27 5.48
N ARG A 33 18.12 -31.07 6.05
CA ARG A 33 19.11 -30.80 7.10
C ARG A 33 18.56 -30.88 8.52
N TYR A 34 17.26 -30.67 8.68
CA TYR A 34 16.58 -30.78 9.97
C TYR A 34 15.53 -31.90 9.87
N LYS A 35 15.32 -32.66 10.95
CA LYS A 35 14.30 -33.72 11.00
C LYS A 35 12.90 -33.13 11.16
N ILE A 36 12.51 -32.26 10.23
CA ILE A 36 11.20 -31.63 10.21
C ILE A 36 10.24 -32.54 9.44
N SER A 37 9.07 -32.78 10.00
CA SER A 37 8.05 -33.59 9.34
C SER A 37 7.45 -32.85 8.13
N GLU A 38 6.84 -33.58 7.20
CA GLU A 38 6.15 -32.92 6.08
C GLU A 38 5.01 -32.00 6.54
N GLU A 39 4.35 -32.35 7.63
CA GLU A 39 3.25 -31.57 8.21
C GLU A 39 3.76 -30.24 8.79
N GLU A 40 4.85 -30.28 9.56
CA GLU A 40 5.48 -29.08 10.13
C GLU A 40 5.98 -28.13 9.05
N GLY A 41 6.58 -28.67 7.98
CA GLY A 41 7.04 -27.88 6.84
C GLY A 41 5.89 -27.22 6.07
N LYS A 42 4.77 -27.92 5.86
CA LYS A 42 3.57 -27.36 5.22
C LYS A 42 2.95 -26.25 6.06
N ALA A 43 2.77 -26.48 7.37
CA ALA A 43 2.22 -25.49 8.29
C ALA A 43 3.06 -24.21 8.34
N PHE A 44 4.40 -24.34 8.32
CA PHE A 44 5.30 -23.19 8.29
C PHE A 44 5.18 -22.39 6.98
N LEU A 45 5.06 -23.08 5.84
CA LEU A 45 4.92 -22.43 4.53
C LEU A 45 3.58 -21.69 4.41
N GLU A 46 2.49 -22.26 4.93
CA GLU A 46 1.19 -21.58 5.04
C GLU A 46 1.27 -20.31 5.88
N LYS A 47 1.90 -20.38 7.06
CA LYS A 47 2.12 -19.20 7.92
C LYS A 47 2.91 -18.10 7.21
N ILE A 48 3.97 -18.44 6.48
CA ILE A 48 4.74 -17.45 5.71
C ILE A 48 3.86 -16.78 4.65
N GLN A 49 3.04 -17.57 3.93
CA GLN A 49 2.14 -17.02 2.91
C GLN A 49 1.09 -16.09 3.52
N GLU A 50 0.52 -16.46 4.67
CA GLU A 50 -0.47 -15.65 5.38
C GLU A 50 0.15 -14.34 5.90
N LEU A 51 1.34 -14.40 6.50
CA LEU A 51 2.12 -13.23 6.92
C LEU A 51 2.47 -12.32 5.75
N ALA A 52 2.87 -12.89 4.61
CA ALA A 52 3.20 -12.12 3.41
C ALA A 52 1.97 -11.38 2.87
N ARG A 53 0.82 -12.05 2.75
CA ARG A 53 -0.43 -11.41 2.29
C ARG A 53 -0.89 -10.30 3.24
N THR A 54 -0.93 -10.59 4.54
CA THR A 54 -1.38 -9.63 5.55
C THR A 54 -0.42 -8.44 5.66
N GLY A 55 0.89 -8.70 5.58
CA GLY A 55 1.93 -7.68 5.57
C GLY A 55 1.84 -6.76 4.35
N GLN A 56 1.67 -7.33 3.15
CA GLN A 56 1.53 -6.55 1.91
C GLN A 56 0.36 -5.56 1.97
N GLN A 57 -0.82 -6.02 2.39
CA GLN A 57 -2.01 -5.18 2.43
C GLN A 57 -1.85 -4.04 3.45
N ARG A 58 -1.37 -4.35 4.66
CA ARG A 58 -1.14 -3.36 5.71
C ARG A 58 -0.04 -2.37 5.34
N SER A 59 1.03 -2.82 4.70
CA SER A 59 2.10 -1.96 4.20
C SER A 59 1.63 -1.04 3.07
N ALA A 60 0.78 -1.53 2.17
CA ALA A 60 0.20 -0.72 1.10
C ALA A 60 -0.69 0.39 1.67
N GLU A 61 -1.58 0.06 2.60
CA GLU A 61 -2.44 1.05 3.28
C GLU A 61 -1.63 2.12 4.02
N MET A 62 -0.59 1.70 4.75
CA MET A 62 0.30 2.64 5.45
C MET A 62 1.08 3.53 4.49
N ALA A 63 1.60 2.97 3.40
CA ALA A 63 2.32 3.73 2.38
C ALA A 63 1.39 4.75 1.69
N GLU A 64 0.18 4.34 1.31
CA GLU A 64 -0.82 5.23 0.72
C GLU A 64 -1.19 6.36 1.67
N ALA A 65 -1.41 6.07 2.96
CA ALA A 65 -1.71 7.08 3.96
C ALA A 65 -0.58 8.09 4.15
N GLU A 66 0.68 7.66 4.17
CA GLU A 66 1.81 8.58 4.30
C GLU A 66 2.06 9.39 3.03
N ILE A 67 1.88 8.80 1.85
CA ILE A 67 1.93 9.54 0.58
C ILE A 67 0.85 10.63 0.57
N LYS A 68 -0.39 10.29 0.96
CA LYS A 68 -1.49 11.25 1.03
C LYS A 68 -1.18 12.41 1.98
N LYS A 69 -0.71 12.11 3.20
CA LYS A 69 -0.28 13.14 4.16
C LYS A 69 0.85 14.03 3.62
N ALA A 70 1.80 13.45 2.90
CA ALA A 70 2.90 14.21 2.32
C ALA A 70 2.39 15.16 1.22
N LEU A 71 1.52 14.67 0.33
CA LEU A 71 0.87 15.49 -0.72
C LEU A 71 0.05 16.62 -0.10
N ASP A 72 -0.73 16.34 0.94
CA ASP A 72 -1.52 17.34 1.67
C ASP A 72 -0.61 18.42 2.30
N ARG A 73 0.51 18.03 2.91
CA ARG A 73 1.48 18.97 3.51
C ARG A 73 2.18 19.84 2.47
N MET A 74 2.36 19.34 1.25
CA MET A 74 2.90 20.12 0.13
C MET A 74 1.84 21.01 -0.53
N GLY A 75 0.58 20.96 -0.09
CA GLY A 75 -0.52 21.73 -0.66
C GLY A 75 -1.01 21.20 -2.00
N MET A 76 -0.71 19.94 -2.34
CA MET A 76 -1.27 19.31 -3.54
C MET A 76 -2.72 18.91 -3.28
N VAL A 77 -3.59 19.20 -4.24
CA VAL A 77 -5.00 18.81 -4.22
C VAL A 77 -5.24 17.66 -5.19
N SER A 78 -6.24 16.83 -4.91
CA SER A 78 -6.64 15.78 -5.85
C SER A 78 -7.22 16.37 -7.14
N ARG A 79 -7.18 15.59 -8.23
CA ARG A 79 -7.77 16.03 -9.51
C ARG A 79 -9.27 16.30 -9.38
N GLU A 80 -9.98 15.47 -8.62
CA GLU A 80 -11.42 15.65 -8.38
C GLU A 80 -11.73 16.95 -7.62
N GLU A 81 -10.92 17.29 -6.62
CA GLU A 81 -11.06 18.55 -5.89
C GLU A 81 -10.78 19.75 -6.78
N PHE A 82 -9.76 19.66 -7.63
CA PHE A 82 -9.45 20.70 -8.61
C PHE A 82 -10.59 20.89 -9.62
N ASP A 83 -11.08 19.81 -10.24
CA ASP A 83 -12.17 19.88 -11.22
C ASP A 83 -13.49 20.36 -10.58
N ARG A 84 -13.71 20.07 -9.28
CA ARG A 84 -14.83 20.63 -8.51
C ARG A 84 -14.68 22.13 -8.32
N LEU A 85 -13.47 22.60 -8.02
CA LEU A 85 -13.18 24.03 -7.90
C LEU A 85 -13.35 24.73 -9.26
N GLU A 86 -12.81 24.18 -10.33
CA GLU A 86 -12.90 24.73 -11.69
C GLU A 86 -14.36 24.91 -12.12
N ARG A 87 -15.22 23.91 -11.88
CA ARG A 87 -16.65 24.03 -12.19
C ARG A 87 -17.34 25.15 -11.41
N ARG A 88 -17.02 25.30 -10.12
CA ARG A 88 -17.58 26.38 -9.29
C ARG A 88 -17.10 27.74 -9.77
N VAL A 89 -15.83 27.87 -10.14
CA VAL A 89 -15.26 29.11 -10.68
C VAL A 89 -15.96 29.48 -11.98
N LYS A 90 -16.08 28.55 -12.94
CA LYS A 90 -16.79 28.80 -14.21
C LYS A 90 -18.24 29.24 -14.00
N ALA A 91 -18.95 28.65 -13.03
CA ALA A 91 -20.32 29.04 -12.72
C ALA A 91 -20.38 30.47 -12.17
N LEU A 92 -19.45 30.86 -11.29
CA LEU A 92 -19.37 32.21 -10.74
C LEU A 92 -18.98 33.24 -11.81
N GLU A 93 -18.04 32.91 -12.69
CA GLU A 93 -17.63 33.75 -13.81
C GLU A 93 -18.79 33.98 -14.79
N ALA A 94 -19.59 32.94 -15.07
CA ALA A 94 -20.77 33.06 -15.92
C ALA A 94 -21.83 33.99 -15.29
N LEU A 95 -22.09 33.87 -13.98
CA LEU A 95 -23.02 34.75 -13.27
C LEU A 95 -22.55 36.21 -13.30
N GLN A 96 -21.26 36.47 -13.09
CA GLN A 96 -20.72 37.83 -13.18
C GLN A 96 -20.77 38.40 -14.60
N ALA A 97 -20.67 37.57 -15.63
CA ALA A 97 -20.78 38.02 -17.01
C ALA A 97 -22.22 38.44 -17.39
N GLU A 98 -23.24 37.84 -16.78
CA GLU A 98 -24.65 38.22 -16.97
C GLU A 98 -25.03 39.53 -16.24
N ASP A 99 -24.36 39.86 -15.12
CA ASP A 99 -24.58 41.11 -14.38
C ASP A 99 -23.89 42.34 -15.02
N VAL A 100 -23.04 42.14 -16.04
CA VAL A 100 -22.36 43.21 -16.81
C VAL A 100 -23.07 43.41 -18.16
N GLU A 101 -24.34 43.81 -18.14
CA GLU A 101 -25.02 44.38 -19.31
C GLU A 101 -24.66 45.89 -19.42
N PRO A 102 -24.40 46.42 -20.64
CA PRO A 102 -23.81 47.74 -20.87
C PRO A 102 -24.86 48.83 -20.66
N GLY A 103 -24.90 49.38 -19.45
CA GLY A 103 -25.88 50.37 -19.06
C GLY A 103 -25.30 51.70 -18.57
N THR A 104 -24.33 52.32 -19.25
CA THR A 104 -24.11 53.79 -19.13
C THR A 104 -23.24 54.36 -20.24
N GLU A 105 -23.84 54.77 -21.37
CA GLU A 105 -23.41 55.95 -22.12
C GLU A 105 -24.67 56.69 -22.61
N CYS A 106 -25.02 57.77 -21.91
CA CYS A 106 -25.81 58.91 -22.38
C CYS A 106 -25.07 60.17 -21.94
#